data_AF-A0A932LPL8-F1
#
_entry.id   AF-A0A932LPL8-F1
#
_cell.length_a   1.000
_cell.length_b   1.000
_cell.length_c   1.000
_cell.angle_alpha   90.00
_cell.angle_beta   90.00
_cell.angle_gamma   90.00
#
_symmetry.space_group_name_H-M   'P 1'
#
loop_
_entity.id
_entity.type
_entity.pdbx_description
1 polymer ?
#
loop_
_entity_poly.entity_id
_entity_poly.type
_entity_poly.pdbx_seq_one_letter_code
_entity_poly.pdbx_strand_id
1 'polypeptide(L)'
;MALNPISRRDVLRTLAMGAAGGSVLQIIPLQAAEHVHSLLTQEKARTPGGKYKPKFFTAHQYKTLTTLCDLIIPADDHSGGAVEAGAPEFIDLLTSENKDYQLALGGGLMWLDSTCSDRFGHTFLDCTSAQKKEMLDQIAFRKNAIADPTLSQGVNFFAFLRNLTTDGFYTSAIGIKDLQYIGNTALKEFPGCPAPEA
;
A
#
# COMPACT_ATOMS: atom_id res chain seq x y z
N MET A 1 -18.77 1.72 32.42
CA MET A 1 -17.42 1.25 32.05
C MET A 1 -16.91 2.18 30.94
N ALA A 2 -16.11 3.18 31.30
CA ALA A 2 -15.69 4.22 30.37
C ALA A 2 -14.59 3.66 29.45
N LEU A 3 -14.81 3.72 28.14
CA LEU A 3 -13.78 3.42 27.15
C LEU A 3 -12.74 4.54 27.21
N ASN A 4 -11.52 4.20 27.65
CA ASN A 4 -10.39 5.14 27.59
C ASN A 4 -10.17 5.55 26.12
N PRO A 5 -10.03 6.84 25.81
CA PRO A 5 -9.73 7.28 24.45
C PRO A 5 -8.34 6.78 24.07
N ILE A 6 -8.27 5.90 23.07
CA ILE A 6 -7.01 5.36 22.56
C ILE A 6 -6.15 6.53 22.07
N SER A 7 -4.93 6.66 22.62
CA SER A 7 -4.02 7.75 22.24
C SER A 7 -3.41 7.49 20.86
N ARG A 8 -3.03 8.56 20.13
CA ARG A 8 -2.25 8.45 18.87
C ARG A 8 -1.04 7.52 19.03
N ARG A 9 -0.38 7.61 20.19
CA ARG A 9 0.77 6.78 20.54
C ARG A 9 0.39 5.30 20.70
N ASP A 10 -0.81 4.99 21.19
CA ASP A 10 -1.26 3.62 21.37
C ASP A 10 -1.61 2.99 20.02
N VAL A 11 -2.25 3.74 19.11
CA VAL A 11 -2.50 3.28 17.73
C VAL A 11 -1.19 3.05 16.97
N LEU A 12 -0.24 3.99 17.06
CA LEU A 12 1.08 3.83 16.44
C LEU A 12 1.87 2.67 17.05
N ARG A 13 1.69 2.38 18.34
CA ARG A 13 2.30 1.21 19.00
C ARG A 13 1.66 -0.09 18.54
N THR A 14 0.35 -0.13 18.34
CA THR A 14 -0.34 -1.30 17.78
C THR A 14 0.02 -1.53 16.31
N LEU A 15 0.17 -0.46 15.51
CA LEU A 15 0.70 -0.52 14.14
C LEU A 15 2.16 -1.03 14.13
N ALA A 16 3.00 -0.50 15.01
CA ALA A 16 4.39 -0.95 15.16
C ALA A 16 4.46 -2.41 15.65
N MET A 17 3.54 -2.87 16.51
CA MET A 17 3.49 -4.28 16.96
C MET A 17 2.88 -5.24 15.94
N GLY A 18 2.08 -4.74 14.99
CA GLY A 18 1.62 -5.51 13.82
C GLY A 18 2.73 -5.68 12.78
N ALA A 19 3.58 -4.66 12.60
CA ALA A 19 4.70 -4.68 11.67
C ALA A 19 6.01 -5.28 12.26
N ALA A 20 6.24 -5.13 13.57
CA ALA A 20 7.38 -5.72 14.27
C ALA A 20 7.11 -7.19 14.63
N GLY A 21 7.15 -8.06 13.62
CA GLY A 21 7.53 -9.47 13.76
C GLY A 21 6.65 -10.41 14.61
N GLY A 22 5.48 -9.99 15.10
CA GLY A 22 4.61 -10.85 15.92
C GLY A 22 3.58 -11.67 15.14
N SER A 23 3.22 -11.24 13.93
CA SER A 23 2.32 -11.97 13.04
C SER A 23 3.09 -12.51 11.85
N VAL A 24 3.02 -13.83 11.64
CA VAL A 24 3.62 -14.52 10.48
C VAL A 24 3.08 -13.97 9.15
N LEU A 25 1.93 -13.30 9.17
CA LEU A 25 1.21 -12.87 7.97
C LEU A 25 1.48 -11.41 7.54
N GLN A 26 2.13 -10.56 8.35
CA GLN A 26 2.38 -9.14 8.00
C GLN A 26 1.10 -8.37 7.60
N ILE A 27 -0.06 -8.68 8.21
CA ILE A 27 -1.35 -8.06 7.88
C ILE A 27 -1.58 -6.82 8.77
N ILE A 28 -1.94 -5.69 8.16
CA ILE A 28 -2.39 -4.50 8.89
C ILE A 28 -3.82 -4.76 9.42
N PRO A 29 -4.08 -4.68 10.74
CA PRO A 29 -5.44 -4.82 11.27
C PRO A 29 -6.39 -3.76 10.70
N LEU A 30 -7.63 -4.13 10.38
CA LEU A 30 -8.58 -3.23 9.71
C LEU A 30 -8.80 -1.91 10.46
N GLN A 31 -8.96 -1.95 11.80
CA GLN A 31 -9.14 -0.74 12.62
C GLN A 31 -7.91 0.20 12.53
N ALA A 32 -6.72 -0.38 12.37
CA ALA A 32 -5.51 0.39 12.21
C ALA A 32 -5.45 1.05 10.82
N ALA A 33 -5.87 0.34 9.78
CA ALA A 33 -5.99 0.90 8.44
C ALA A 33 -7.06 2.00 8.35
N GLU A 34 -8.24 1.81 8.94
CA GLU A 34 -9.30 2.83 9.06
C GLU A 34 -8.77 4.10 9.74
N HIS A 35 -7.96 3.96 10.79
CA HIS A 35 -7.35 5.10 11.46
C HIS A 35 -6.41 5.87 10.53
N VAL A 36 -5.55 5.18 9.77
CA VAL A 36 -4.63 5.80 8.80
C VAL A 36 -5.42 6.55 7.72
N HIS A 37 -6.45 5.94 7.14
CA HIS A 37 -7.33 6.60 6.16
C HIS A 37 -8.03 7.84 6.73
N SER A 38 -8.48 7.78 7.98
CA SER A 38 -9.07 8.93 8.68
C SER A 38 -8.06 10.06 8.89
N LEU A 39 -6.82 9.74 9.29
CA LEU A 39 -5.76 10.73 9.44
C LEU A 39 -5.45 11.43 8.11
N LEU A 40 -5.34 10.66 7.02
CA LEU A 40 -5.09 11.20 5.68
C LEU A 40 -6.23 12.10 5.19
N THR A 41 -7.47 11.70 5.44
CA THR A 41 -8.66 12.51 5.11
C THR A 41 -8.64 13.84 5.86
N GLN A 42 -8.36 13.80 7.17
CA GLN A 42 -8.25 15.00 8.00
C GLN A 42 -7.10 15.91 7.58
N GLU A 43 -5.96 15.34 7.19
CA GLU A 43 -4.81 16.09 6.71
C GLU A 43 -5.11 16.78 5.37
N LYS A 44 -5.68 16.04 4.40
CA LYS A 44 -6.12 16.62 3.12
C LYS A 44 -7.14 17.73 3.32
N ALA A 45 -8.08 17.59 4.25
CA ALA A 45 -9.06 18.64 4.56
C ALA A 45 -8.44 19.92 5.16
N ARG A 46 -7.27 19.82 5.81
CA ARG A 46 -6.56 20.95 6.42
C ARG A 46 -5.55 21.60 5.47
N THR A 47 -5.10 20.90 4.44
CA THR A 47 -4.14 21.43 3.47
C THR A 47 -4.86 22.19 2.36
N PRO A 48 -4.47 23.46 2.07
CA PRO A 48 -5.04 24.21 0.96
C PRO A 48 -4.94 23.45 -0.37
N GLY A 49 -6.08 23.22 -1.02
CA GLY A 49 -6.16 22.48 -2.27
C GLY A 49 -6.14 20.96 -2.14
N GLY A 50 -6.22 20.40 -0.92
CA GLY A 50 -6.36 18.96 -0.70
C GLY A 50 -5.14 18.12 -1.07
N LYS A 51 -4.01 18.76 -1.36
CA LYS A 51 -2.81 18.08 -1.84
C LYS A 51 -2.07 17.41 -0.69
N TYR A 52 -1.76 16.14 -0.84
CA TYR A 52 -0.89 15.43 0.08
C TYR A 52 0.57 15.87 -0.13
N LYS A 53 1.30 16.07 0.98
CA LYS A 53 2.75 16.31 0.96
C LYS A 53 3.44 15.06 1.53
N PRO A 54 4.31 14.40 0.75
CA PRO A 54 5.08 13.26 1.24
C PRO A 54 5.87 13.59 2.51
N LYS A 55 5.81 12.69 3.48
CA LYS A 55 6.46 12.77 4.79
C LYS A 55 7.80 12.07 4.80
N PHE A 56 7.91 10.93 4.11
CA PHE A 56 9.15 10.16 4.04
C PHE A 56 9.81 10.24 2.67
N PHE A 57 9.07 9.92 1.61
CA PHE A 57 9.66 9.85 0.27
C PHE A 57 9.98 11.23 -0.29
N THR A 58 11.09 11.32 -1.04
CA THR A 58 11.37 12.50 -1.88
C THR A 58 10.31 12.64 -2.98
N ALA A 59 10.22 13.81 -3.63
CA ALA A 59 9.27 14.03 -4.71
C ALA A 59 9.40 13.00 -5.85
N HIS A 60 10.64 12.63 -6.21
CA HIS A 60 10.92 11.59 -7.21
C HIS A 60 10.44 10.22 -6.74
N GLN A 61 10.87 9.78 -5.55
CA GLN A 61 10.48 8.49 -4.99
C GLN A 61 8.97 8.36 -4.80
N TYR A 62 8.29 9.42 -4.38
CA TYR A 62 6.83 9.41 -4.21
C TYR A 62 6.11 9.32 -5.56
N LYS A 63 6.64 9.95 -6.62
CA LYS A 63 6.11 9.79 -7.98
C LYS A 63 6.33 8.37 -8.52
N THR A 64 7.48 7.77 -8.23
CA THR A 64 7.76 6.35 -8.53
C THR A 64 6.79 5.44 -7.78
N LEU A 65 6.60 5.65 -6.47
CA LEU A 65 5.64 4.92 -5.65
C LEU A 65 4.22 5.02 -6.21
N THR A 66 3.77 6.22 -6.55
CA THR A 66 2.44 6.48 -7.13
C THR A 66 2.26 5.72 -8.44
N THR A 67 3.27 5.76 -9.32
CA THR A 67 3.25 5.04 -10.60
C THR A 67 3.21 3.52 -10.38
N LEU A 68 3.96 3.01 -9.40
CA LEU A 68 3.93 1.58 -9.07
C LEU A 68 2.58 1.15 -8.50
N CYS A 69 1.97 1.95 -7.62
CA CYS A 69 0.63 1.65 -7.10
C CYS A 69 -0.40 1.57 -8.22
N ASP A 70 -0.38 2.52 -9.16
CA ASP A 70 -1.24 2.54 -10.35
C ASP A 70 -1.03 1.29 -11.23
N LEU A 71 0.21 0.84 -11.41
CA LEU A 71 0.52 -0.38 -12.16
C LEU A 71 0.11 -1.67 -11.43
N ILE A 72 -0.01 -1.66 -10.10
CA ILE A 72 -0.38 -2.83 -9.31
C ILE A 72 -1.90 -3.00 -9.24
N ILE A 73 -2.65 -1.91 -9.01
CA ILE A 73 -4.12 -1.88 -9.06
C ILE A 73 -4.54 -0.66 -9.89
N PRO A 74 -4.63 -0.79 -11.22
CA PRO A 74 -5.10 0.29 -12.09
C PRO A 74 -6.60 0.52 -11.90
N ALA A 75 -7.07 1.71 -12.25
CA ALA A 75 -8.50 1.95 -12.37
C ALA A 75 -9.09 1.14 -13.54
N ASP A 76 -10.33 0.68 -13.39
CA ASP A 76 -11.08 -0.01 -14.43
C ASP A 76 -12.54 0.49 -14.49
N ASP A 77 -13.38 -0.20 -15.25
CA ASP A 77 -14.80 0.17 -15.42
C ASP A 77 -15.65 -0.06 -14.16
N HIS A 78 -15.18 -0.88 -13.22
CA HIS A 78 -15.89 -1.25 -12.00
C HIS A 78 -15.53 -0.36 -10.80
N SER A 79 -14.25 -0.06 -10.62
CA SER A 79 -13.76 0.76 -9.50
C SER A 79 -12.58 1.66 -9.88
N GLY A 80 -12.40 2.72 -9.07
CA GLY A 80 -11.19 3.55 -9.16
C GLY A 80 -9.95 2.76 -8.78
N GLY A 81 -8.76 3.22 -9.17
CA GLY A 81 -7.49 2.52 -8.91
C GLY A 81 -6.87 2.80 -7.53
N ALA A 82 -5.72 2.17 -7.26
CA ALA A 82 -4.95 2.37 -6.02
C ALA A 82 -4.62 3.84 -5.71
N VAL A 83 -4.34 4.64 -6.75
CA VAL A 83 -4.02 6.07 -6.56
C VAL A 83 -5.25 6.83 -6.09
N GLU A 84 -6.42 6.59 -6.68
CA GLU A 84 -7.68 7.24 -6.28
C GLU A 84 -8.11 6.80 -4.87
N ALA A 85 -7.84 5.54 -4.52
CA ALA A 85 -8.06 4.99 -3.18
C ALA A 85 -7.11 5.57 -2.11
N GLY A 86 -6.08 6.34 -2.50
CA GLY A 86 -5.13 6.94 -1.58
C GLY A 86 -4.06 5.97 -1.05
N ALA A 87 -3.81 4.86 -1.76
CA ALA A 87 -2.79 3.89 -1.38
C ALA A 87 -1.36 4.50 -1.32
N PRO A 88 -0.93 5.40 -2.23
CA PRO A 88 0.39 6.03 -2.13
C PRO A 88 0.58 6.84 -0.83
N GLU A 89 -0.43 7.62 -0.43
CA GLU A 89 -0.43 8.37 0.83
C GLU A 89 -0.44 7.47 2.06
N PHE A 90 -1.19 6.37 2.00
CA PHE A 90 -1.22 5.35 3.03
C PHE A 90 0.16 4.74 3.26
N ILE A 91 0.83 4.35 2.17
CA ILE A 91 2.17 3.76 2.21
C ILE A 91 3.20 4.78 2.72
N ASP A 92 3.20 6.01 2.23
CA ASP A 92 4.15 7.04 2.68
C ASP A 92 3.99 7.37 4.18
N LEU A 93 2.76 7.48 4.68
CA LEU A 93 2.50 7.71 6.11
C LEU A 93 2.96 6.53 6.99
N LEU A 94 2.67 5.29 6.59
CA LEU A 94 3.18 4.13 7.34
C LEU A 94 4.70 4.06 7.32
N THR A 95 5.31 4.41 6.18
CA THR A 95 6.75 4.45 6.03
C THR A 95 7.38 5.54 6.90
N SER A 96 6.76 6.72 7.02
CA SER A 96 7.31 7.80 7.86
C SER A 96 7.41 7.42 9.34
N GLU A 97 6.55 6.51 9.80
CA GLU A 97 6.47 6.09 11.21
C GLU A 97 7.20 4.76 11.50
N ASN A 98 7.69 4.04 10.49
CA ASN A 98 8.30 2.71 10.67
C ASN A 98 9.67 2.58 9.99
N LYS A 99 10.74 2.47 10.78
CA LYS A 99 12.12 2.36 10.29
C LYS A 99 12.39 1.14 9.39
N ASP A 100 11.73 0.02 9.65
CA ASP A 100 11.89 -1.19 8.82
C ASP A 100 11.27 -0.95 7.43
N TYR A 101 10.14 -0.23 7.39
CA TYR A 101 9.50 0.16 6.13
C TYR A 101 10.35 1.19 5.38
N GLN A 102 10.97 2.14 6.10
CA GLN A 102 11.90 3.11 5.51
C GLN A 102 13.06 2.41 4.80
N LEU A 103 13.64 1.39 5.45
CA LEU A 103 14.73 0.60 4.88
C LEU A 103 14.24 -0.21 3.68
N ALA A 104 13.13 -0.94 3.82
CA ALA A 104 12.62 -1.84 2.80
C ALA A 104 12.12 -1.10 1.55
N LEU A 105 11.27 -0.09 1.72
CA LEU A 105 10.68 0.66 0.60
C LEU A 105 11.61 1.74 0.07
N GLY A 106 12.30 2.48 0.94
CA GLY A 106 13.30 3.47 0.51
C GLY A 106 14.46 2.81 -0.24
N GLY A 107 15.03 1.74 0.33
CA GLY A 107 16.08 0.97 -0.32
C GLY A 107 15.61 0.26 -1.59
N GLY A 108 14.37 -0.22 -1.62
CA GLY A 108 13.77 -0.86 -2.79
C GLY A 108 13.53 0.10 -3.97
N LEU A 109 13.05 1.32 -3.70
CA LEU A 109 12.91 2.35 -4.74
C LEU A 109 14.26 2.79 -5.30
N MET A 110 15.28 2.93 -4.43
CA MET A 110 16.65 3.23 -4.87
C MET A 110 17.23 2.10 -5.73
N TRP A 111 17.01 0.84 -5.32
CA TRP A 111 17.42 -0.33 -6.09
C TRP A 111 16.76 -0.35 -7.47
N LEU A 112 15.46 -0.03 -7.55
CA LEU A 112 14.71 -0.01 -8.80
C LEU A 112 15.27 1.02 -9.78
N ASP A 113 15.51 2.25 -9.31
CA ASP A 113 16.10 3.31 -10.14
C ASP A 113 17.53 2.99 -10.57
N SER A 114 18.36 2.45 -9.67
CA SER A 114 19.72 2.02 -10.02
C SER A 114 19.69 0.93 -11.09
N THR A 115 18.85 -0.09 -10.91
CA THR A 115 18.75 -1.23 -11.85
C THR A 115 18.24 -0.79 -13.21
N CYS A 116 17.26 0.12 -13.26
CA CYS A 116 16.80 0.71 -14.52
C CYS A 116 17.89 1.55 -15.18
N SER A 117 18.64 2.33 -14.39
CA SER A 117 19.73 3.16 -14.90
C SER A 117 20.84 2.31 -15.51
N ASP A 118 21.22 1.22 -14.84
CA ASP A 118 22.26 0.30 -15.31
C ASP A 118 21.82 -0.47 -16.56
N ARG A 119 20.54 -0.88 -16.64
CA ARG A 119 20.02 -1.69 -17.76
C ARG A 119 19.59 -0.86 -18.98
N PHE A 120 19.02 0.32 -18.74
CA PHE A 120 18.32 1.09 -19.76
C PHE A 120 18.85 2.53 -19.91
N GLY A 121 19.77 2.98 -19.05
CA GLY A 121 20.29 4.34 -19.06
C GLY A 121 19.35 5.40 -18.48
N HIS A 122 18.26 4.98 -17.83
CA HIS A 122 17.18 5.85 -17.36
C HIS A 122 16.70 5.43 -15.97
N THR A 123 16.21 6.39 -15.17
CA THR A 123 15.46 6.07 -13.95
C THR A 123 14.16 5.34 -14.31
N PHE A 124 13.54 4.65 -13.35
CA PHE A 124 12.33 3.88 -13.64
C PHE A 124 11.22 4.74 -14.24
N LEU A 125 11.06 5.99 -13.79
CA LEU A 125 10.04 6.90 -14.32
C LEU A 125 10.28 7.28 -15.78
N ASP A 126 11.54 7.40 -16.18
CA ASP A 126 11.96 7.81 -17.53
C ASP A 126 12.03 6.63 -18.51
N CYS A 127 11.96 5.39 -18.01
CA CYS A 127 11.83 4.20 -18.84
C CYS A 127 10.53 4.20 -19.68
N THR A 128 10.63 3.66 -20.89
CA THR A 128 9.47 3.37 -21.74
C THR A 128 8.53 2.35 -21.08
N SER A 129 7.27 2.29 -21.49
CA SER A 129 6.31 1.30 -20.96
C SER A 129 6.80 -0.15 -21.12
N ALA A 130 7.49 -0.45 -22.22
CA ALA A 130 8.09 -1.77 -22.45
C ALA A 130 9.22 -2.08 -21.44
N GLN A 131 10.12 -1.12 -21.20
CA GLN A 131 11.21 -1.27 -20.23
C GLN A 131 10.70 -1.37 -18.78
N LYS A 132 9.67 -0.57 -18.42
CA LYS A 132 9.00 -0.68 -17.12
C LYS A 132 8.41 -2.08 -16.93
N LYS A 133 7.68 -2.58 -17.94
CA LYS A 133 7.12 -3.93 -17.91
C LYS A 133 8.21 -4.98 -17.76
N GLU A 134 9.27 -4.90 -18.57
CA GLU A 134 10.40 -5.84 -18.50
C GLU A 134 11.03 -5.87 -17.10
N MET A 135 11.28 -4.71 -16.50
CA MET A 135 11.83 -4.63 -15.14
C MET A 135 10.88 -5.21 -14.10
N LEU A 136 9.58 -4.90 -14.19
CA LEU A 136 8.58 -5.41 -13.26
C LEU A 136 8.38 -6.93 -13.41
N ASP A 137 8.41 -7.48 -14.63
CA ASP A 137 8.31 -8.92 -14.88
C ASP A 137 9.45 -9.71 -14.20
N GLN A 138 10.64 -9.10 -14.07
CA GLN A 138 11.77 -9.72 -13.35
C GLN A 138 11.51 -9.82 -11.84
N ILE A 139 10.84 -8.84 -11.24
CA ILE A 139 10.65 -8.78 -9.77
C ILE A 139 9.25 -9.20 -9.30
N ALA A 140 8.31 -9.40 -10.22
CA ALA A 140 6.92 -9.76 -9.91
C ALA A 140 6.74 -11.17 -9.32
N PHE A 141 7.70 -12.08 -9.55
CA PHE A 141 7.57 -13.49 -9.21
C PHE A 141 8.73 -14.00 -8.35
N ARG A 142 8.41 -14.60 -7.20
CA ARG A 142 9.40 -15.18 -6.27
C ARG A 142 10.35 -16.19 -6.96
N LYS A 143 9.87 -16.96 -7.94
CA LYS A 143 10.68 -17.92 -8.69
C LYS A 143 11.90 -17.27 -9.38
N ASN A 144 11.81 -16.00 -9.74
CA ASN A 144 12.90 -15.30 -10.42
C ASN A 144 14.08 -15.05 -9.46
N ALA A 145 13.81 -14.77 -8.18
CA ALA A 145 14.86 -14.68 -7.16
C ALA A 145 15.50 -16.05 -6.82
N ILE A 146 14.75 -17.15 -7.03
CA ILE A 146 15.30 -18.51 -6.88
C ILE A 146 16.24 -18.83 -8.05
N ALA A 147 15.89 -18.41 -9.27
CA ALA A 147 16.71 -18.61 -10.46
C ALA A 147 17.92 -17.66 -10.52
N ASP A 148 17.74 -16.41 -10.10
CA ASP A 148 18.77 -15.38 -10.05
C ASP A 148 18.74 -14.67 -8.68
N PRO A 149 19.63 -15.06 -7.75
CA PRO A 149 19.69 -14.46 -6.41
C PRO A 149 19.95 -12.95 -6.41
N THR A 150 20.50 -12.37 -7.48
CA THR A 150 20.74 -10.92 -7.57
C THR A 150 19.43 -10.11 -7.59
N LEU A 151 18.33 -10.74 -8.00
CA LEU A 151 16.99 -10.14 -8.01
C LEU A 151 16.28 -10.19 -6.65
N SER A 152 16.85 -10.87 -5.65
CA SER A 152 16.18 -11.11 -4.36
C SER A 152 15.71 -9.83 -3.67
N GLN A 153 16.53 -8.78 -3.69
CA GLN A 153 16.17 -7.49 -3.12
C GLN A 153 14.95 -6.88 -3.83
N GLY A 154 14.97 -6.84 -5.16
CA GLY A 154 13.89 -6.30 -5.97
C GLY A 154 12.58 -7.08 -5.82
N VAL A 155 12.66 -8.42 -5.81
CA VAL A 155 11.51 -9.30 -5.61
C VAL A 155 10.88 -9.10 -4.24
N ASN A 156 11.69 -9.03 -3.18
CA ASN A 156 11.18 -8.83 -1.81
C ASN A 156 10.55 -7.43 -1.65
N PHE A 157 11.21 -6.40 -2.21
CA PHE A 157 10.67 -5.04 -2.26
C PHE A 157 9.30 -5.00 -2.97
N PHE A 158 9.21 -5.56 -4.17
CA PHE A 158 7.99 -5.47 -4.97
C PHE A 158 6.85 -6.30 -4.38
N ALA A 159 7.14 -7.46 -3.79
CA ALA A 159 6.16 -8.24 -3.04
C ALA A 159 5.62 -7.45 -1.83
N PHE A 160 6.49 -6.79 -1.08
CA PHE A 160 6.09 -5.98 0.07
C PHE A 160 5.25 -4.76 -0.35
N LEU A 161 5.69 -4.04 -1.39
CA LEU A 161 4.95 -2.91 -1.95
C LEU A 161 3.56 -3.32 -2.44
N ARG A 162 3.45 -4.46 -3.14
CA ARG A 162 2.16 -5.00 -3.59
C ARG A 162 1.22 -5.27 -2.42
N ASN A 163 1.70 -5.90 -1.35
CA ASN A 163 0.88 -6.16 -0.17
C ASN A 163 0.35 -4.85 0.43
N LEU A 164 1.21 -3.85 0.59
CA LEU A 164 0.78 -2.55 1.12
C LEU A 164 -0.16 -1.78 0.17
N THR A 165 0.00 -1.96 -1.15
CA THR A 165 -0.90 -1.37 -2.14
C THR A 165 -2.29 -2.00 -2.04
N THR A 166 -2.35 -3.33 -1.92
CA THR A 166 -3.57 -4.09 -1.67
C THR A 166 -4.22 -3.70 -0.36
N ASP A 167 -3.45 -3.58 0.73
CA ASP A 167 -3.95 -3.13 2.03
C ASP A 167 -4.52 -1.72 1.93
N GLY A 168 -3.76 -0.78 1.36
CA GLY A 168 -4.20 0.60 1.16
C GLY A 168 -5.48 0.70 0.32
N PHE A 169 -5.60 -0.13 -0.72
CA PHE A 169 -6.78 -0.17 -1.59
C PHE A 169 -8.00 -0.79 -0.92
N TYR A 170 -7.91 -2.05 -0.48
CA TYR A 170 -9.07 -2.80 0.03
C TYR A 170 -9.51 -2.42 1.45
N THR A 171 -8.75 -1.58 2.15
CA THR A 171 -9.20 -0.93 3.39
C THR A 171 -9.73 0.49 3.17
N SER A 172 -9.65 1.02 1.94
CA SER A 172 -10.22 2.31 1.57
C SER A 172 -11.73 2.18 1.30
N ALA A 173 -12.43 3.33 1.27
CA ALA A 173 -13.83 3.37 0.86
C ALA A 173 -14.06 2.85 -0.58
N ILE A 174 -13.11 3.08 -1.49
CA ILE A 174 -13.18 2.60 -2.88
C ILE A 174 -13.08 1.08 -2.91
N GLY A 175 -12.05 0.51 -2.27
CA GLY A 175 -11.86 -0.94 -2.26
C GLY A 175 -12.92 -1.70 -1.45
N ILE A 176 -13.44 -1.15 -0.36
CA ILE A 176 -14.57 -1.75 0.38
C ILE A 176 -15.82 -1.83 -0.50
N LYS A 177 -16.09 -0.78 -1.30
CA LYS A 177 -17.19 -0.76 -2.25
C LYS A 177 -16.98 -1.76 -3.38
N ASP A 178 -15.76 -1.87 -3.89
CA ASP A 178 -15.35 -2.83 -4.92
C ASP A 178 -15.58 -4.28 -4.48
N LEU A 179 -15.19 -4.62 -3.24
CA LEU A 179 -15.46 -5.92 -2.63
C LEU A 179 -16.94 -6.22 -2.37
N GLN A 180 -17.82 -5.23 -2.54
CA GLN A 180 -19.22 -5.29 -2.12
C GLN A 180 -19.36 -5.72 -0.66
N TYR A 181 -18.43 -5.29 0.20
CA TYR A 181 -18.36 -5.75 1.57
C TYR A 181 -19.53 -5.19 2.39
N ILE A 182 -20.40 -6.08 2.87
CA ILE A 182 -21.59 -5.77 3.68
C ILE A 182 -21.38 -6.00 5.19
N GLY A 183 -20.20 -6.47 5.61
CA GLY A 183 -19.88 -6.69 7.02
C GLY A 183 -19.78 -5.38 7.81
N ASN A 184 -19.78 -5.46 9.14
CA ASN A 184 -19.76 -4.32 10.06
C ASN A 184 -20.91 -3.30 9.88
N THR A 185 -21.91 -3.63 9.05
CA THR A 185 -23.15 -2.86 8.91
C THR A 185 -24.14 -3.35 9.96
N ALA A 186 -24.59 -2.45 10.84
CA ALA A 186 -25.61 -2.79 11.83
C ALA A 186 -26.92 -3.13 11.12
N LEU A 187 -27.38 -4.38 11.27
CA LEU A 187 -28.69 -4.81 10.79
C LEU A 187 -29.74 -4.52 11.86
N LYS A 188 -30.85 -3.92 11.46
CA LYS A 188 -31.99 -3.70 12.38
C LYS A 188 -32.68 -5.02 12.74
N GLU A 189 -32.74 -5.94 11.79
CA GLU A 189 -33.36 -7.26 11.92
C GLU A 189 -32.48 -8.28 11.21
N PHE A 190 -32.43 -9.51 11.74
CA PHE A 190 -31.66 -10.60 11.15
C PHE A 190 -32.47 -11.23 10.01
N PRO A 191 -32.00 -11.16 8.74
CA PRO A 191 -32.77 -11.60 7.57
C PRO A 191 -32.89 -13.13 7.43
N GLY A 192 -32.31 -13.90 8.35
CA GLY A 192 -32.23 -15.36 8.26
C GLY A 192 -31.05 -15.83 7.39
N CYS A 193 -30.79 -17.13 7.39
CA CYS A 193 -29.85 -17.72 6.45
C CYS A 193 -30.54 -17.91 5.09
N PRO A 194 -29.94 -17.46 3.97
CA PRO A 194 -30.45 -17.81 2.66
C PRO A 194 -30.46 -19.34 2.49
N ALA A 195 -31.43 -19.86 1.74
CA ALA A 195 -31.45 -21.28 1.39
C ALA A 195 -30.14 -21.62 0.65
N PRO A 196 -29.57 -22.83 0.86
CA PRO A 196 -28.37 -23.23 0.13
C PRO A 196 -28.63 -23.11 -1.38
N GLU A 197 -27.69 -22.49 -2.08
CA GLU A 197 -27.73 -22.35 -3.55
C GLU A 197 -27.78 -23.76 -4.17
N ALA A 198 -28.75 -23.98 -5.06
CA ALA A 198 -29.03 -25.27 -5.70
C ALA A 198 -28.12 -25.55 -6.90
#